data_AF-A0A392SGX9-F1
#
_entry.id   AF-A0A392SGX9-F1
#
_cell.length_a   1.000
_cell.length_b   1.000
_cell.length_c   1.000
_cell.angle_alpha   90.00
_cell.angle_beta   90.00
_cell.angle_gamma   90.00
#
_symmetry.space_group_name_H-M   'P 1'
#
loop_
_entity.id
_entity.type
_entity.pdbx_description
1 polymer ?
#
loop_
_entity_poly.entity_id
_entity_poly.type
_entity_poly.pdbx_seq_one_letter_code
_entity_poly.pdbx_strand_id
1 'polypeptide(L)' 'MNKYRYGLRGDIAHAVSLQHIRDFRELIQRAYSAEATIEYARQEKEAVYQQIRESEKARQQLK' A
#
# COMPACT_ATOMS: atom_id res chain seq x y z
N MET A 1 2.46 -12.78 0.39
CA MET A 1 3.54 -11.83 0.01
C MET A 1 3.45 -10.64 0.96
N ASN A 2 4.32 -10.58 1.98
CA ASN A 2 4.39 -9.47 2.94
C ASN A 2 4.84 -8.21 2.19
N LYS A 3 3.89 -7.43 1.69
CA LYS A 3 4.17 -6.10 1.17
C LYS A 3 4.23 -5.20 2.38
N TYR A 4 5.35 -4.49 2.51
CA TYR A 4 5.75 -3.59 3.60
C TYR A 4 6.57 -4.23 4.72
N ARG A 5 7.85 -4.51 4.43
CA ARG A 5 8.79 -5.11 5.39
C ARG A 5 9.52 -4.07 6.24
N TYR A 6 9.58 -2.81 5.77
CA TYR A 6 10.47 -1.79 6.33
C TYR A 6 9.72 -0.51 6.79
N GLY A 7 8.39 -0.54 6.79
CA GLY A 7 7.53 0.63 7.03
C GLY A 7 7.49 1.57 5.81
N LEU A 8 6.50 2.49 5.77
CA LEU A 8 6.19 3.31 4.59
C LEU A 8 7.42 3.94 3.93
N ARG A 9 8.29 4.58 4.73
CA ARG A 9 9.53 5.21 4.23
C ARG A 9 10.51 4.19 3.64
N GLY A 10 10.68 3.04 4.29
CA GLY A 10 11.56 1.98 3.81
C GLY A 10 11.04 1.31 2.54
N ASP A 11 9.72 1.20 2.40
CA ASP A 11 9.10 0.61 1.21
C ASP A 11 9.10 1.57 0.02
N ILE A 12 8.94 2.88 0.26
CA ILE A 12 9.19 3.91 -0.75
C ILE A 12 10.65 3.85 -1.20
N ALA A 13 11.60 3.86 -0.25
CA ALA A 13 13.02 3.80 -0.57
C ALA A 13 13.36 2.53 -1.38
N HIS A 14 12.79 1.39 -1.02
CA HIS A 14 12.95 0.15 -1.77
C HIS A 14 12.39 0.25 -3.20
N ALA A 15 11.13 0.71 -3.35
CA ALA A 15 10.50 0.82 -4.66
C ALA A 15 11.21 1.82 -5.60
N VAL A 16 11.72 2.90 -5.04
CA VAL A 16 12.48 3.93 -5.75
C VAL A 16 13.88 3.42 -6.11
N SER A 17 14.54 2.64 -5.24
CA SER A 17 15.88 2.09 -5.49
C SER A 17 15.96 1.12 -6.67
N LEU A 18 14.82 0.54 -7.08
CA LEU A 18 14.74 -0.37 -8.23
C LEU A 18 14.69 0.37 -9.57
N GLN A 19 14.55 1.69 -9.56
CA GLN A 19 14.42 2.52 -10.76
C GLN A 19 15.76 3.19 -11.08
N HIS A 20 16.04 3.37 -12.37
CA HIS A 20 17.17 4.18 -12.79
C HIS A 20 16.79 5.67 -12.69
N ILE A 21 17.38 6.38 -11.74
CA ILE A 21 17.07 7.78 -11.44
C ILE A 21 18.23 8.66 -11.86
N ARG A 22 17.93 9.65 -12.71
CA ARG A 22 18.95 10.47 -13.37
C ARG A 22 19.28 11.74 -12.59
N ASP A 23 18.33 12.26 -11.83
CA ASP A 23 18.48 13.47 -11.05
C ASP A 23 17.60 13.50 -9.79
N PHE A 24 17.81 14.52 -8.96
CA PHE A 24 17.08 14.68 -7.71
C PHE A 24 15.59 15.02 -7.92
N ARG A 25 15.22 15.68 -9.01
CA ARG A 25 13.82 15.99 -9.30
C ARG A 25 13.04 14.70 -9.61
N GLU A 26 13.63 13.84 -10.42
CA GLU A 26 13.09 12.51 -10.72
C GLU A 26 12.98 11.70 -9.43
N LEU A 27 14.00 11.73 -8.56
CA LEU A 27 13.93 11.06 -7.24
C LEU A 27 12.70 11.45 -6.44
N ILE A 28 12.46 12.76 -6.29
CA ILE A 28 11.32 13.28 -5.54
C ILE A 28 10.00 12.87 -6.17
N GLN A 29 9.87 12.99 -7.49
CA GLN A 29 8.64 12.64 -8.20
C GLN A 29 8.33 11.14 -8.09
N ARG A 30 9.35 10.28 -8.22
CA ARG A 30 9.19 8.82 -8.07
C ARG A 30 8.85 8.44 -6.63
N ALA A 31 9.44 9.11 -5.64
CA ALA A 31 9.13 8.86 -4.23
C ALA A 31 7.66 9.17 -3.90
N TYR A 32 7.14 10.32 -4.32
CA TYR A 32 5.72 10.66 -4.13
C TYR A 32 4.78 9.70 -4.85
N SER A 33 5.14 9.30 -6.08
CA SER A 33 4.35 8.34 -6.85
C SER A 33 4.32 6.96 -6.20
N ALA A 34 5.46 6.53 -5.63
CA ALA A 34 5.56 5.28 -4.88
C ALA A 34 4.72 5.34 -3.60
N GLU A 35 4.78 6.44 -2.85
CA GLU A 35 3.95 6.65 -1.64
C GLU A 35 2.46 6.52 -1.95
N ALA A 36 1.97 7.22 -2.99
CA ALA A 36 0.56 7.16 -3.40
C ALA A 36 0.12 5.74 -3.79
N THR A 37 0.98 5.00 -4.50
CA THR A 37 0.70 3.61 -4.90
C THR A 37 0.63 2.68 -3.68
N ILE A 38 1.51 2.90 -2.71
CA ILE A 38 1.57 2.11 -1.47
C ILE A 38 0.34 2.37 -0.60
N GLU A 39 -0.03 3.64 -0.42
CA GLU A 39 -1.23 4.02 0.35
C GLU A 39 -2.50 3.51 -0.31
N TYR A 40 -2.63 3.59 -1.64
CA TYR A 40 -3.77 3.02 -2.35
C TYR A 40 -3.91 1.51 -2.09
N ALA A 41 -2.81 0.76 -2.22
CA ALA A 41 -2.83 -0.69 -1.98
C ALA A 41 -3.16 -1.04 -0.51
N ARG A 42 -2.82 -0.17 0.43
CA ARG A 42 -3.20 -0.31 1.84
C ARG A 42 -4.70 -0.10 2.04
N GLN A 43 -5.26 0.97 1.48
CA GLN A 43 -6.69 1.27 1.56
C GLN A 43 -7.54 0.17 0.92
N GLU A 44 -7.12 -0.35 -0.24
CA GLU A 44 -7.82 -1.44 -0.92
C GLU A 44 -7.87 -2.70 -0.03
N LYS A 45 -6.77 -3.02 0.65
CA LYS A 45 -6.76 -4.13 1.61
C LYS A 45 -7.67 -3.88 2.81
N GLU A 46 -7.63 -2.69 3.39
CA GLU A 46 -8.49 -2.34 4.52
C GLU A 46 -9.96 -2.43 4.14
N ALA A 47 -10.35 -1.97 2.94
CA ALA A 47 -11.69 -2.10 2.41
C ALA A 47 -12.12 -3.57 2.26
N VAL A 48 -11.25 -4.43 1.72
CA VAL A 48 -11.52 -5.88 1.60
C VAL A 48 -11.71 -6.53 2.97
N TYR A 49 -10.86 -6.22 3.95
CA TYR A 49 -11.01 -6.76 5.31
C TYR A 49 -12.31 -6.29 5.98
N GLN A 50 -12.73 -5.05 5.77
CA GLN A 50 -14.01 -4.56 6.29
C GLN A 50 -15.19 -5.28 5.65
N GLN A 51 -15.19 -5.47 4.33
CA GLN A 51 -16.26 -6.23 3.66
C GLN A 51 -16.38 -7.66 4.18
N ILE A 52 -15.25 -8.35 4.39
CA ILE A 52 -15.25 -9.71 4.95
C ILE A 52 -15.86 -9.69 6.36
N ARG A 53 -15.43 -8.76 7.22
CA ARG A 53 -15.94 -8.62 8.59
C ARG A 53 -17.43 -8.30 8.63
N GLU A 54 -17.90 -7.42 7.74
CA GLU A 54 -19.33 -7.08 7.62
C GLU A 54 -20.15 -8.28 7.11
N SER A 55 -19.63 -9.01 6.13
CA SER A 55 -20.25 -10.24 5.63
C SER A 55 -20.36 -11.30 6.72
N GLU A 56 -19.31 -11.50 7.52
CA GLU A 56 -19.33 -12.44 8.66
C GLU A 56 -20.34 -12.04 9.73
N LYS A 57 -20.42 -10.75 10.07
CA LYS A 57 -21.45 -10.23 10.99
C LYS A 57 -22.86 -10.45 10.47
N ALA A 58 -23.11 -10.17 9.19
CA ALA A 58 -24.42 -10.38 8.57
C ALA A 58 -24.83 -11.87 8.62
N ARG A 59 -23.89 -12.78 8.35
CA ARG A 59 -24.14 -14.23 8.42
C ARG A 59 -24.42 -14.73 9.84
N GLN A 60 -23.86 -14.10 10.87
CA GLN A 60 -24.14 -14.43 12.27
C GLN A 60 -25.53 -13.97 12.71
N GLN A 61 -26.03 -12.83 12.20
CA GLN A 61 -27.38 -12.33 12.51
C GLN A 61 -28.50 -13.11 11.81
N LEU A 62 -28.16 -13.87 10.76
CA LEU A 62 -29.09 -14.75 10.02
C LEU A 62 -29.19 -16.17 10.61
N LYS A 63 -28.44 -16.47 11.68
CA LYS A 63 -28.52 -17.72 12.45
C LYS A 63 -29.33 -17.50 13.71
#